data_AF-K1S319-F1
#
_entry.id   AF-K1S319-F1
#
_cell.length_a   1.000
_cell.length_b   1.000
_cell.length_c   1.000
_cell.angle_alpha   90.00
_cell.angle_beta   90.00
_cell.angle_gamma   90.00
#
_symmetry.space_group_name_H-M   'P 1'
#
loop_
_entity.id
_entity.type
_entity.pdbx_description
1 polymer ?
#
loop_
_entity_poly.entity_id
_entity_poly.type
_entity_poly.pdbx_seq_one_letter_code
_entity_poly.pdbx_strand_id
1 'polypeptide(L)'
;MKITFINSEYLTEENVAEQLKGQDGIVICPGFGQRGIEGKIIAAHYTRTHDIPTFGICLGMQMMVIEFARNVLGYKDANSREMDEKTPHNVIDIMEEQKNISNMGGTMRLGAYECVLKQGSRVFNIYKKEHIAGTPPPPL
;
A
#
# COMPACT_ATOMS: atom_id res chain seq x y z
N MET A 1 -3.29 17.90 15.61
CA MET A 1 -2.77 16.70 14.93
C MET A 1 -1.25 16.75 15.01
N LYS A 2 -0.62 15.74 15.59
CA LYS A 2 0.84 15.64 15.69
C LYS A 2 1.30 14.57 14.71
N ILE A 3 2.27 14.90 13.86
CA ILE A 3 2.82 13.97 12.85
C ILE A 3 4.21 13.55 13.31
N THR A 4 4.46 12.24 13.30
CA THR A 4 5.78 11.66 13.54
C THR A 4 6.25 11.01 12.25
N PHE A 5 7.43 11.39 11.76
CA PHE A 5 8.02 10.77 10.58
C PHE A 5 8.94 9.63 11.01
N ILE A 6 8.73 8.46 10.43
CA ILE A 6 9.51 7.25 10.69
C ILE A 6 10.05 6.76 9.36
N ASN A 7 11.37 6.65 9.25
CA ASN A 7 12.01 6.21 8.02
C ASN A 7 11.97 4.67 7.94
N SER A 8 11.29 4.15 6.92
CA SER A 8 11.12 2.71 6.72
C SER A 8 12.42 1.98 6.35
N GLU A 9 13.47 2.66 5.92
CA GLU A 9 14.77 2.01 5.67
C GLU A 9 15.46 1.53 6.96
N TYR A 10 15.09 2.13 8.10
CA TYR A 10 15.67 1.78 9.41
C TYR A 10 14.69 1.01 10.31
N LEU A 11 13.51 0.66 9.80
CA LEU A 11 12.51 -0.07 10.57
C LEU A 11 12.77 -1.58 10.47
N THR A 12 12.89 -2.23 11.60
CA THR A 12 13.17 -3.67 11.71
C THR A 12 12.19 -4.32 12.69
N GLU A 13 12.12 -5.65 12.71
CA GLU A 13 11.26 -6.38 13.65
C GLU A 13 11.63 -6.10 15.11
N GLU A 14 12.91 -5.84 15.39
CA GLU A 14 13.42 -5.57 16.73
C GLU A 14 13.03 -4.18 17.24
N ASN A 15 12.91 -3.19 16.35
CA ASN A 15 12.72 -1.79 16.74
C ASN A 15 11.30 -1.25 16.47
N VAL A 16 10.48 -1.94 15.67
CA VAL A 16 9.16 -1.45 15.25
C VAL A 16 8.26 -1.10 16.43
N ALA A 17 8.28 -1.90 17.50
CA ALA A 17 7.45 -1.65 18.68
C ALA A 17 7.79 -0.33 19.37
N GLU A 18 9.08 0.01 19.48
CA GLU A 18 9.51 1.26 20.09
C GLU A 18 9.29 2.44 19.13
N GLN A 19 9.58 2.27 17.85
CA GLN A 19 9.39 3.31 16.83
C GLN A 19 7.92 3.72 16.69
N LEU A 20 6.98 2.77 16.77
CA LEU A 20 5.53 3.03 16.63
C LEU A 20 4.84 3.34 17.96
N LYS A 21 5.59 3.41 19.06
CA LYS A 21 5.03 3.61 20.39
C LYS A 21 4.28 4.94 20.51
N GLY A 22 3.10 4.88 21.11
CA GLY A 22 2.25 6.04 21.37
C GLY A 22 1.65 6.69 20.12
N GLN A 23 1.70 6.03 18.96
CA GLN A 23 0.97 6.48 17.77
C GLN A 23 -0.45 5.90 17.77
N ASP A 24 -1.46 6.77 17.59
CA ASP A 24 -2.86 6.34 17.55
C ASP A 24 -3.27 5.71 16.20
N GLY A 25 -2.45 5.89 15.18
CA GLY A 25 -2.66 5.34 13.86
C GLY A 25 -1.46 5.55 12.95
N ILE A 26 -1.30 4.68 11.96
CA ILE A 26 -0.14 4.62 11.09
C ILE A 26 -0.55 4.81 9.64
N VAL A 27 0.18 5.67 8.92
CA VAL A 27 0.06 5.80 7.47
C VAL A 27 1.29 5.20 6.82
N ILE A 28 1.09 4.15 6.01
CA ILE A 28 2.16 3.60 5.18
C ILE A 28 2.23 4.44 3.91
N CYS A 29 3.22 5.32 3.88
CA CYS A 29 3.39 6.33 2.86
C CYS A 29 3.57 5.74 1.44
N PRO A 30 3.21 6.51 0.40
CA PRO A 30 3.53 6.16 -0.98
C PRO A 30 5.06 6.09 -1.19
N GLY A 31 5.47 5.55 -2.33
CA GLY A 31 6.86 5.46 -2.72
C GLY A 31 7.01 4.81 -4.10
N PHE A 32 8.26 4.68 -4.53
CA PHE A 32 8.63 4.03 -5.78
C PHE A 32 9.97 3.30 -5.61
N GLY A 33 10.14 2.19 -6.33
CA GLY A 33 11.34 1.37 -6.22
C GLY A 33 11.46 0.61 -4.90
N GLN A 34 12.61 -0.03 -4.68
CA GLN A 34 12.76 -1.07 -3.67
C GLN A 34 13.16 -0.59 -2.26
N ARG A 35 13.56 0.68 -2.12
CA ARG A 35 14.10 1.19 -0.85
C ARG A 35 13.01 1.28 0.22
N GLY A 36 13.31 0.70 1.39
CA GLY A 36 12.43 0.75 2.56
C GLY A 36 11.15 -0.08 2.44
N ILE A 37 11.03 -0.96 1.44
CA ILE A 37 9.88 -1.87 1.26
C ILE A 37 9.70 -2.79 2.45
N GLU A 38 10.76 -3.47 2.89
CA GLU A 38 10.66 -4.44 3.99
C GLU A 38 10.26 -3.76 5.30
N GLY A 39 10.77 -2.56 5.59
CA GLY A 39 10.30 -1.78 6.75
C GLY A 39 8.82 -1.41 6.66
N LYS A 40 8.29 -1.11 5.47
CA LYS A 40 6.83 -0.89 5.30
C LYS A 40 6.03 -2.16 5.54
N ILE A 41 6.52 -3.32 5.12
CA ILE A 41 5.89 -4.63 5.37
C ILE A 41 5.92 -4.95 6.87
N ILE A 42 7.04 -4.71 7.55
CA ILE A 42 7.18 -4.86 9.01
C ILE A 42 6.20 -3.96 9.74
N ALA A 43 6.07 -2.69 9.33
CA ALA A 43 5.07 -1.78 9.90
C ALA A 43 3.65 -2.32 9.71
N ALA A 44 3.29 -2.76 8.50
CA ALA A 44 1.98 -3.34 8.20
C ALA A 44 1.69 -4.58 9.06
N HIS A 45 2.68 -5.44 9.25
CA HIS A 45 2.54 -6.65 10.06
C HIS A 45 2.33 -6.29 11.52
N TYR A 46 3.16 -5.39 12.05
CA TYR A 46 3.07 -4.97 13.44
C TYR A 46 1.71 -4.35 13.72
N THR A 47 1.26 -3.41 12.89
CA THR A 47 -0.01 -2.73 13.13
C THR A 47 -1.22 -3.65 12.97
N ARG A 48 -1.21 -4.58 12.01
CA ARG A 48 -2.27 -5.59 11.85
C ARG A 48 -2.37 -6.52 13.06
N THR A 49 -1.24 -6.95 13.61
CA THR A 49 -1.19 -7.90 14.74
C THR A 49 -1.45 -7.25 16.10
N HIS A 50 -1.37 -5.92 16.19
CA HIS A 50 -1.59 -5.14 17.42
C HIS A 50 -2.87 -4.27 17.36
N ASP A 51 -3.73 -4.48 16.36
CA ASP A 51 -4.99 -3.74 16.16
C ASP A 51 -4.81 -2.21 16.11
N ILE A 52 -3.72 -1.75 15.50
CA ILE A 52 -3.44 -0.32 15.33
C ILE A 52 -4.06 0.15 14.00
N PRO A 53 -4.94 1.18 14.01
CA PRO A 53 -5.52 1.73 12.79
C PRO A 53 -4.44 2.10 11.76
N THR A 54 -4.53 1.50 10.58
CA THR A 54 -3.50 1.66 9.53
C THR A 54 -4.10 1.99 8.19
N PHE A 55 -3.47 2.91 7.47
CA PHE A 55 -3.87 3.32 6.13
C PHE A 55 -2.69 3.27 5.15
N GLY A 56 -2.78 2.45 4.12
CA GLY A 56 -1.75 2.34 3.07
C GLY A 56 -2.13 3.17 1.84
N ILE A 57 -1.21 4.01 1.37
CA ILE A 57 -1.41 4.84 0.18
C ILE A 57 -0.45 4.40 -0.92
N CYS A 58 -0.97 4.17 -2.13
CA CYS A 58 -0.18 3.77 -3.30
C CYS A 58 0.68 2.53 -2.98
N LEU A 59 2.01 2.64 -3.04
CA LEU A 59 2.94 1.58 -2.62
C LEU A 59 2.61 1.05 -1.22
N GLY A 60 2.20 1.89 -0.28
CA GLY A 60 1.81 1.44 1.05
C GLY A 60 0.65 0.45 1.07
N MET A 61 -0.33 0.60 0.15
CA MET A 61 -1.40 -0.39 -0.02
C MET A 61 -0.85 -1.71 -0.56
N GLN A 62 0.07 -1.67 -1.52
CA GLN A 62 0.72 -2.87 -2.05
C GLN A 62 1.48 -3.63 -0.95
N MET A 63 2.16 -2.92 -0.05
CA MET A 63 2.89 -3.52 1.08
C MET A 63 1.95 -4.23 2.05
N MET A 64 0.75 -3.68 2.29
CA MET A 64 -0.26 -4.34 3.11
C MET A 64 -0.78 -5.64 2.47
N VAL A 65 -0.95 -5.67 1.14
CA VAL A 65 -1.33 -6.89 0.41
C VAL A 65 -0.24 -7.96 0.50
N ILE A 66 1.02 -7.56 0.27
CA ILE A 66 2.17 -8.46 0.37
C ILE A 66 2.32 -9.00 1.80
N GLU A 67 2.22 -8.14 2.82
CA GLU A 67 2.26 -8.56 4.22
C GLU A 67 1.20 -9.62 4.52
N PHE A 68 -0.04 -9.39 4.11
CA PHE A 68 -1.14 -10.30 4.36
C PHE A 68 -0.93 -11.65 3.66
N ALA A 69 -0.45 -11.63 2.42
CA ALA A 69 -0.12 -12.84 1.67
C ALA A 69 1.00 -13.65 2.35
N ARG A 70 2.08 -13.00 2.79
CA ARG A 70 3.22 -13.65 3.46
C ARG A 70 2.87 -14.22 4.82
N ASN A 71 2.08 -13.50 5.61
CA ASN A 71 1.88 -13.82 7.03
C ASN A 71 0.56 -14.54 7.31
N VAL A 72 -0.53 -14.19 6.63
CA VAL A 72 -1.84 -14.79 6.88
C VAL A 72 -2.11 -15.95 5.91
N LEU A 73 -1.79 -15.79 4.62
CA LEU A 73 -1.99 -16.85 3.63
C LEU A 73 -0.82 -17.85 3.56
N GLY A 74 0.34 -17.48 4.11
CA GLY A 74 1.52 -18.35 4.19
C GLY A 74 2.39 -18.37 2.92
N TYR A 75 2.12 -17.52 1.93
CA TYR A 75 2.92 -17.38 0.71
C TYR A 75 4.19 -16.57 1.00
N LYS A 76 5.20 -17.21 1.58
CA LYS A 76 6.40 -16.55 2.12
C LYS A 76 7.20 -15.74 1.09
N ASP A 77 7.12 -16.14 -0.17
CA ASP A 77 7.73 -15.50 -1.33
C ASP A 77 6.80 -14.51 -2.04
N ALA A 78 5.59 -14.24 -1.52
CA ALA A 78 4.66 -13.32 -2.15
C ALA A 78 5.29 -11.93 -2.32
N ASN A 79 5.15 -11.38 -3.52
CA ASN A 79 5.74 -10.09 -3.87
C ASN A 79 4.95 -9.43 -5.01
N SER A 80 5.41 -8.26 -5.47
CA SER A 80 4.93 -7.66 -6.71
C SER A 80 5.87 -7.94 -7.87
N ARG A 81 5.35 -7.83 -9.10
CA ARG A 81 6.12 -7.94 -10.33
C ARG A 81 7.26 -6.92 -10.43
N GLU A 82 7.03 -5.71 -9.96
CA GLU A 82 8.02 -4.62 -9.97
C GLU A 82 9.22 -4.92 -9.04
N MET A 83 9.00 -5.67 -7.95
CA MET A 83 9.99 -5.91 -6.91
C MET A 83 10.72 -7.24 -7.11
N ASP A 84 9.99 -8.27 -7.56
CA ASP A 84 10.53 -9.59 -7.84
C ASP A 84 9.77 -10.23 -9.02
N GLU A 85 10.39 -10.20 -10.21
CA GLU A 85 9.80 -10.78 -11.41
C GLU A 85 9.71 -12.31 -11.38
N LYS A 86 10.44 -12.97 -10.46
CA LYS A 86 10.60 -14.42 -10.41
C LYS A 86 9.71 -15.08 -9.37
N THR A 87 9.05 -14.31 -8.49
CA THR A 87 8.16 -14.90 -7.50
C THR A 87 7.02 -15.66 -8.18
N PRO A 88 6.74 -16.91 -7.79
CA PRO A 88 5.55 -17.61 -8.24
C PRO A 88 4.27 -17.06 -7.59
N HIS A 89 4.37 -16.33 -6.47
CA HIS A 89 3.24 -15.72 -5.76
C HIS A 89 3.21 -14.20 -6.01
N ASN A 90 3.01 -13.82 -7.28
CA ASN A 90 2.88 -12.42 -7.67
C ASN A 90 1.49 -11.86 -7.30
N VAL A 91 1.38 -11.16 -6.17
CA VAL A 91 0.11 -10.65 -5.63
C VAL A 91 -0.22 -9.22 -6.10
N ILE A 92 0.74 -8.53 -6.70
CA ILE A 92 0.58 -7.18 -7.26
C ILE A 92 1.28 -7.14 -8.62
N ASP A 93 0.52 -6.94 -9.69
CA ASP A 93 1.04 -6.93 -11.06
C ASP A 93 0.81 -5.58 -11.75
N ILE A 94 1.53 -5.39 -12.86
CA ILE A 94 1.30 -4.30 -13.79
C ILE A 94 0.01 -4.59 -14.57
N MET A 95 -0.83 -3.58 -14.77
CA MET A 95 -2.07 -3.73 -15.56
C MET A 95 -1.73 -4.18 -16.99
N GLU A 96 -2.53 -5.09 -17.56
CA GLU A 96 -2.24 -5.68 -18.89
C GLU A 96 -2.06 -4.63 -19.99
N GLU A 97 -2.86 -3.56 -19.95
CA GLU A 97 -2.81 -2.41 -20.85
C GLU A 97 -1.46 -1.67 -20.81
N GLN A 98 -0.69 -1.84 -19.74
CA GLN A 98 0.60 -1.20 -19.51
C GLN A 98 1.79 -2.13 -19.79
N LYS A 99 1.58 -3.44 -20.02
CA LYS A 99 2.66 -4.43 -20.20
C LYS A 99 3.51 -4.20 -21.45
N ASN A 100 2.99 -3.48 -22.46
CA ASN A 100 3.71 -3.17 -23.70
C ASN A 100 4.46 -1.83 -23.68
N ILE A 101 4.46 -1.12 -22.55
CA ILE A 101 5.11 0.20 -22.43
C ILE A 101 6.44 0.01 -21.69
N SER A 102 7.54 0.22 -22.41
CA SER A 102 8.91 -0.04 -21.95
C SER A 102 9.42 0.95 -20.89
N ASN A 103 8.72 2.07 -20.67
CA ASN A 103 9.05 3.03 -19.62
C ASN A 103 8.24 2.74 -18.36
N MET A 104 8.82 1.94 -17.48
CA MET A 104 8.36 1.74 -16.10
C MET A 104 8.37 3.10 -15.38
N GLY A 105 7.18 3.64 -15.12
CA GLY A 105 6.97 4.98 -14.56
C GLY A 105 6.11 5.91 -15.44
N GLY A 106 6.08 5.70 -16.76
CA GLY A 106 5.34 6.58 -17.70
C GLY A 106 3.90 6.16 -18.00
N THR A 107 3.49 4.97 -17.54
CA THR A 107 2.15 4.42 -17.79
C THR A 107 1.10 4.89 -16.79
N MET A 108 1.51 5.69 -15.80
CA MET A 108 0.70 6.07 -14.65
C MET A 108 -0.73 6.42 -15.04
N ARG A 109 -1.67 5.71 -14.40
CA ARG A 109 -3.06 6.12 -14.40
C ARG A 109 -3.15 7.46 -13.67
N LEU A 110 -3.41 8.52 -14.41
CA LEU A 110 -3.50 9.89 -13.92
C LEU A 110 -4.92 10.43 -14.05
N GLY A 111 -5.29 11.33 -13.15
CA GLY A 111 -6.59 11.99 -13.15
C GLY A 111 -7.70 11.20 -12.47
N ALA A 112 -8.93 11.69 -12.64
CA ALA A 112 -10.12 11.09 -12.06
C ALA A 112 -10.35 9.70 -12.66
N TYR A 113 -10.51 8.70 -11.81
CA TYR A 113 -10.96 7.38 -12.22
C TYR A 113 -12.17 6.98 -11.38
N GLU A 114 -13.13 6.36 -12.03
CA GLU A 114 -14.36 5.89 -11.40
C GLU A 114 -14.08 4.69 -10.48
N CYS A 115 -14.48 4.81 -9.23
CA CYS A 115 -14.45 3.73 -8.26
C CYS A 115 -15.87 3.44 -7.81
N VAL A 116 -16.32 2.21 -8.04
CA VAL A 116 -17.59 1.69 -7.53
C VAL A 116 -17.35 1.10 -6.14
N LEU A 117 -17.94 1.71 -5.12
CA LEU A 117 -17.78 1.32 -3.72
C LEU A 117 -18.74 0.19 -3.37
N LYS A 118 -18.20 -0.89 -2.78
CA LYS A 118 -19.02 -2.00 -2.26
C LYS A 118 -19.94 -1.52 -1.14
N GLN A 119 -21.24 -1.71 -1.31
CA GLN A 119 -22.24 -1.40 -0.28
C GLN A 119 -21.94 -2.14 1.04
N GLY A 120 -22.17 -1.47 2.16
CA GLY A 120 -21.86 -1.98 3.51
C GLY A 120 -20.38 -1.95 3.90
N SER A 121 -19.46 -1.58 2.99
CA SER A 121 -18.05 -1.39 3.35
C SER A 121 -17.85 -0.13 4.22
N ARG A 122 -16.77 -0.10 5.00
CA ARG A 122 -16.39 1.11 5.77
C ARG A 122 -16.21 2.32 4.84
N VAL A 123 -15.63 2.11 3.66
CA VAL A 123 -15.41 3.18 2.67
C VAL A 123 -16.74 3.74 2.15
N PHE A 124 -17.70 2.87 1.81
CA PHE A 124 -19.04 3.32 1.41
C PHE A 124 -19.71 4.15 2.52
N ASN A 125 -19.60 3.75 3.78
CA ASN A 125 -20.20 4.48 4.90
C ASN A 125 -19.58 5.87 5.13
N ILE A 126 -18.31 6.06 4.73
CA ILE A 126 -17.62 7.35 4.76
C ILE A 126 -18.10 8.25 3.62
N TYR A 127 -18.08 7.75 2.38
CA TYR A 127 -18.41 8.55 1.19
C TYR A 127 -19.92 8.72 0.95
N LYS A 128 -20.75 7.79 1.45
CA LYS A 128 -22.22 7.74 1.29
C LYS A 128 -22.70 7.81 -0.17
N LYS A 129 -21.84 7.38 -1.10
CA LYS A 129 -22.10 7.33 -2.54
C LYS A 129 -21.50 6.06 -3.11
N GLU A 130 -22.22 5.39 -3.99
CA GLU A 130 -21.75 4.16 -4.64
C GLU A 130 -20.68 4.46 -5.69
N HIS A 131 -20.88 5.50 -6.51
CA HIS A 131 -19.92 5.94 -7.52
C HIS A 131 -19.15 7.14 -7.00
N ILE A 132 -17.83 7.02 -6.90
CA ILE A 132 -16.92 8.13 -6.60
C ILE A 132 -15.86 8.26 -7.69
N ALA A 133 -15.35 9.46 -7.88
CA ALA A 133 -14.17 9.71 -8.70
C ALA A 133 -13.34 10.83 -8.06
N GLY A 134 -12.03 10.85 -8.34
CA GLY A 134 -11.19 11.99 -7.99
C GLY A 134 -11.62 13.26 -8.72
N THR A 135 -11.11 14.41 -8.29
CA THR A 135 -11.24 15.63 -9.10
C THR A 135 -10.45 15.47 -10.40
N PRO A 136 -11.02 15.80 -11.57
CA PRO A 136 -10.24 15.85 -12.80
C PRO A 136 -9.07 16.82 -12.62
N PRO A 137 -7.92 16.57 -13.29
CA PRO A 137 -6.82 17.53 -13.26
C PRO A 137 -7.34 18.90 -13.73
N PRO A 138 -6.84 20.02 -13.19
CA PRO A 138 -7.18 21.33 -13.72
C PRO A 138 -6.85 21.37 -15.21
N PRO A 139 -7.66 22.07 -16.04
CA PRO A 139 -7.31 22.27 -17.44
C PRO A 139 -5.93 22.93 -17.52
N LEU A 140 -5.09 22.43 -18.42
CA LEU A 140 -3.77 23.01 -18.74
C LEU A 140 -3.91 24.45 -19.25
#